data_AF-A0A349DHE1-F1
#
_entry.id   AF-A0A349DHE1-F1
#
_cell.length_a   1.000
_cell.length_b   1.000
_cell.length_c   1.000
_cell.angle_alpha   90.00
_cell.angle_beta   90.00
_cell.angle_gamma   90.00
#
_symmetry.space_group_name_H-M   'P 1'
#
loop_
_entity.id
_entity.type
_entity.pdbx_description
1 polymer ?
#
loop_
_entity_poly.entity_id
_entity_poly.type
_entity_poly.pdbx_seq_one_letter_code
_entity_poly.pdbx_strand_id
1 'polypeptide(L)'
;MIQTYNVSTEGVLVLCAQVGLKNYYQDNAFDYDYPEGILPLINQGIALAFTTESGDEVCVQVALNKSPEVADFQDLGTYQLEVQADDTLYFLDHATFTQICDGLQGDINQYEFDDTYSPKVTLENLPAGWYQVQAYGKPLDDFEEKQCYLEMIFSFTSITQKETIEIDDVVAI
;
A
#
# COMPACT_ATOMS: atom_id res chain seq x y z
N MET A 1 1.13 1.51 -17.10
CA MET A 1 -0.25 2.00 -16.89
C MET A 1 -0.22 3.06 -15.78
N ILE A 2 -1.13 4.03 -15.81
CA ILE A 2 -1.34 4.96 -14.70
C ILE A 2 -2.81 4.82 -14.26
N GLN A 3 -3.04 4.65 -12.97
CA GLN A 3 -4.36 4.64 -12.34
C GLN A 3 -4.41 5.75 -11.28
N THR A 4 -5.55 6.40 -11.12
CA THR A 4 -5.72 7.53 -10.19
C THR A 4 -6.92 7.28 -9.30
N TYR A 5 -6.78 7.61 -8.03
CA TYR A 5 -7.75 7.38 -6.97
C TYR A 5 -7.80 8.60 -6.04
N ASN A 6 -8.96 8.81 -5.43
CA ASN A 6 -9.08 9.70 -4.28
C ASN A 6 -9.37 8.83 -3.06
N VAL A 7 -8.65 9.07 -1.98
CA VAL A 7 -8.79 8.32 -0.73
C VAL A 7 -8.94 9.31 0.40
N SER A 8 -10.08 9.25 1.09
CA SER A 8 -10.26 9.99 2.33
C SER A 8 -9.42 9.33 3.42
N THR A 9 -8.63 10.11 4.15
CA THR A 9 -7.75 9.57 5.20
C THR A 9 -7.88 10.33 6.51
N GLU A 10 -7.85 9.58 7.60
CA GLU A 10 -7.69 10.14 8.95
C GLU A 10 -6.29 9.81 9.48
N GLY A 11 -5.30 10.61 9.07
CA GLY A 11 -3.93 10.60 9.61
C GLY A 11 -2.99 9.52 9.08
N VAL A 12 -3.48 8.42 8.51
CA VAL A 12 -2.64 7.42 7.83
C VAL A 12 -3.36 6.87 6.60
N LEU A 13 -2.66 6.88 5.46
CA LEU A 13 -3.01 6.10 4.27
C LEU A 13 -2.33 4.73 4.35
N VAL A 14 -3.11 3.67 4.24
CA VAL A 14 -2.62 2.29 4.19
C VAL A 14 -2.93 1.70 2.82
N LEU A 15 -1.92 1.16 2.16
CA LEU A 15 -2.07 0.29 1.00
C LEU A 15 -1.80 -1.15 1.45
N CYS A 16 -2.75 -2.06 1.37
CA CYS A 16 -2.58 -3.43 1.85
C CYS A 16 -3.08 -4.50 0.89
N ALA A 17 -2.45 -5.67 0.97
CA ALA A 17 -2.81 -6.88 0.24
C ALA A 17 -3.85 -7.68 1.02
N GLN A 18 -5.01 -7.92 0.38
CA GLN A 18 -6.13 -8.60 1.01
C GLN A 18 -5.77 -10.00 1.51
N VAL A 19 -5.13 -10.81 0.67
CA VAL A 19 -4.79 -12.19 1.03
C VAL A 19 -3.71 -12.21 2.12
N GLY A 20 -2.69 -11.35 1.99
CA GLY A 20 -1.63 -11.21 2.99
C GLY A 20 -2.17 -10.82 4.37
N LEU A 21 -3.08 -9.84 4.41
CA LEU A 21 -3.68 -9.34 5.64
C LEU A 21 -4.46 -10.43 6.38
N LYS A 22 -5.34 -11.14 5.67
CA LYS A 22 -6.13 -12.24 6.22
C LYS A 22 -5.25 -13.36 6.76
N ASN A 23 -4.22 -13.76 6.02
CA ASN A 23 -3.33 -14.83 6.45
C ASN A 23 -2.54 -14.44 7.71
N TYR A 24 -2.08 -13.19 7.80
CA TYR A 24 -1.34 -12.74 8.97
C TYR A 24 -2.19 -12.72 10.25
N TYR A 25 -3.39 -12.15 10.19
CA TYR A 25 -4.25 -11.99 11.37
C TYR A 25 -5.05 -13.25 11.77
N GLN A 26 -4.93 -14.35 11.02
CA GLN A 26 -5.41 -15.65 11.49
C GLN A 26 -4.64 -16.15 12.73
N ASP A 27 -3.33 -15.86 12.77
CA ASP A 27 -2.43 -16.37 13.81
C ASP A 27 -1.89 -15.27 14.75
N ASN A 28 -2.15 -13.99 14.45
CA ASN A 28 -1.63 -12.85 15.17
C ASN A 28 -2.75 -11.93 15.68
N ALA A 29 -2.61 -11.39 16.88
CA ALA A 29 -3.50 -10.36 17.41
C ALA A 29 -3.17 -8.99 16.80
N PHE A 30 -4.17 -8.11 16.74
CA PHE A 30 -3.96 -6.72 16.34
C PHE A 30 -3.19 -5.95 17.42
N ASP A 31 -2.25 -5.12 16.99
CA ASP A 31 -1.47 -4.22 17.83
C ASP A 31 -1.79 -2.77 17.44
N TYR A 32 -2.32 -2.00 18.39
CA TYR A 32 -2.78 -0.63 18.18
C TYR A 32 -1.65 0.41 18.28
N ASP A 33 -0.46 0.02 18.71
CA ASP A 33 0.66 0.92 18.85
C ASP A 33 1.17 1.31 17.46
N TYR A 34 0.82 2.50 16.96
CA TYR A 34 1.33 3.00 15.67
C TYR A 34 2.61 3.84 15.87
N PRO A 35 3.68 3.63 15.07
CA PRO A 35 3.77 2.73 13.91
C PRO A 35 4.14 1.27 14.21
N GLU A 36 4.51 0.93 15.44
CA GLU A 36 5.11 -0.36 15.81
C GLU A 36 4.29 -1.60 15.36
N GLY A 37 2.98 -1.57 15.55
CA GLY A 37 2.03 -2.64 15.25
C GLY A 37 1.83 -2.91 13.76
N ILE A 38 2.11 -1.94 12.89
CA ILE A 38 2.03 -2.13 11.42
C ILE A 38 3.37 -2.54 10.80
N LEU A 39 4.50 -2.35 11.50
CA LEU A 39 5.84 -2.71 10.99
C LEU A 39 5.95 -4.18 10.58
N PRO A 40 5.39 -5.18 11.29
CA PRO A 40 5.45 -6.57 10.85
C PRO A 40 4.80 -6.79 9.48
N LEU A 41 3.71 -6.08 9.17
CA LEU A 41 3.04 -6.17 7.88
C LEU A 41 3.89 -5.54 6.77
N ILE A 42 4.51 -4.38 7.06
CA ILE A 42 5.41 -3.70 6.12
C ILE A 42 6.64 -4.57 5.82
N ASN A 43 7.25 -5.16 6.85
CA ASN A 43 8.43 -6.00 6.70
C ASN A 43 8.16 -7.30 5.94
N GLN A 44 6.92 -7.78 5.93
CA GLN A 44 6.48 -8.96 5.17
C GLN A 44 5.92 -8.61 3.79
N GLY A 45 5.92 -7.33 3.40
CA GLY A 45 5.36 -6.88 2.12
C GLY A 45 3.84 -7.03 2.02
N ILE A 46 3.13 -7.03 3.16
CA ILE A 46 1.66 -7.13 3.21
C ILE A 46 1.02 -5.75 3.09
N ALA A 47 1.64 -4.72 3.67
CA ALA A 47 1.10 -3.37 3.69
C ALA A 47 2.19 -2.31 3.55
N LEU A 48 1.81 -1.14 3.05
CA LEU A 48 2.55 0.11 3.14
C LEU A 48 1.70 1.10 3.94
N ALA A 49 2.33 1.93 4.76
CA ALA A 49 1.64 2.94 5.55
C ALA A 49 2.36 4.27 5.47
N PHE A 50 1.60 5.34 5.26
CA PHE A 50 2.10 6.69 5.12
C PHE A 50 1.28 7.63 5.99
N THR A 51 1.93 8.30 6.93
CA THR A 51 1.26 9.31 7.74
C THR A 51 0.83 10.48 6.86
N THR A 52 -0.46 10.81 6.96
CA THR A 52 -1.11 11.97 6.34
C THR A 52 -1.51 12.95 7.44
N GLU A 53 -1.89 14.19 7.11
CA GLU A 53 -2.52 15.04 8.12
C GLU A 53 -3.99 14.61 8.31
N SER A 54 -4.58 14.94 9.46
CA SER A 54 -5.90 14.41 9.82
C SER A 54 -7.01 15.10 9.01
N GLY A 55 -7.85 14.31 8.32
CA GLY A 55 -8.98 14.82 7.54
C GLY A 55 -8.62 15.16 6.09
N ASP A 56 -7.50 14.62 5.60
CA ASP A 56 -7.02 14.88 4.26
C ASP A 56 -7.66 13.93 3.23
N GLU A 57 -8.17 14.52 2.15
CA GLU A 57 -8.32 13.81 0.88
C GLU A 57 -6.95 13.67 0.22
N VAL A 58 -6.59 12.44 -0.13
CA VAL A 58 -5.32 12.11 -0.78
C VAL A 58 -5.58 11.70 -2.23
N CYS A 59 -5.01 12.44 -3.16
CA CYS A 59 -4.96 12.06 -4.57
C CYS A 59 -3.84 11.04 -4.79
N VAL A 60 -4.19 9.78 -5.02
CA VAL A 60 -3.24 8.70 -5.23
C VAL A 60 -3.10 8.40 -6.72
N GLN A 61 -1.87 8.37 -7.22
CA GLN A 61 -1.54 7.89 -8.55
C GLN A 61 -0.69 6.63 -8.47
N VAL A 62 -1.11 5.56 -9.12
CA VAL A 62 -0.35 4.31 -9.24
C VAL A 62 0.23 4.20 -10.65
N ALA A 63 1.56 4.14 -10.73
CA ALA A 63 2.30 3.93 -11.98
C ALA A 63 2.85 2.50 -12.04
N LEU A 64 2.31 1.67 -12.94
CA LEU A 64 2.78 0.31 -13.20
C LEU A 64 3.67 0.29 -14.45
N ASN A 65 4.91 -0.17 -14.31
CA ASN A 65 5.87 -0.34 -15.43
C ASN A 65 6.01 0.92 -16.31
N LYS A 66 5.88 2.11 -15.72
CA LYS A 66 6.03 3.40 -16.38
C LYS A 66 6.68 4.35 -15.38
N SER A 67 7.60 5.18 -15.83
CA SER A 67 8.16 6.27 -15.01
C SER A 67 7.10 7.35 -14.81
N PRO A 68 6.67 7.63 -13.58
CA PRO A 68 5.84 8.79 -13.30
C PRO A 68 6.64 10.09 -13.41
N GLU A 69 5.94 11.20 -13.61
CA GLU A 69 6.53 12.53 -13.50
C GLU A 69 6.57 12.92 -12.01
N VAL A 70 7.78 13.07 -11.46
CA VAL A 70 7.99 13.23 -10.00
C VAL A 70 8.91 14.42 -9.67
N ALA A 71 9.15 15.32 -10.61
CA ALA A 71 10.15 16.38 -10.47
C ALA A 71 9.94 17.28 -9.24
N ASP A 72 8.67 17.52 -8.88
CA ASP A 72 8.27 18.37 -7.74
C ASP A 72 7.76 17.57 -6.53
N PHE A 73 7.98 16.25 -6.51
CA PHE A 73 7.56 15.40 -5.40
C PHE A 73 8.72 15.08 -4.46
N GLN A 74 8.43 14.99 -3.17
CA GLN A 74 9.35 14.45 -2.18
C GLN A 74 9.41 12.92 -2.31
N ASP A 75 10.62 12.36 -2.28
CA ASP A 75 10.82 10.92 -2.12
C ASP A 75 10.50 10.49 -0.68
N LEU A 76 9.51 9.61 -0.53
CA LEU A 76 9.07 9.07 0.76
C LEU A 76 9.73 7.72 1.09
N GLY A 77 10.38 7.10 0.11
CA GLY A 77 11.12 5.87 0.28
C GLY A 77 10.72 4.74 -0.67
N THR A 78 11.49 3.66 -0.57
CA THR A 78 11.33 2.43 -1.35
C THR A 78 10.85 1.31 -0.44
N TYR A 79 9.81 0.61 -0.87
CA TYR A 79 9.18 -0.47 -0.13
C TYR A 79 9.06 -1.73 -0.97
N GLN A 80 8.73 -2.84 -0.33
CA GLN A 80 8.39 -4.09 -0.99
C GLN A 80 6.95 -4.45 -0.69
N LEU A 81 6.25 -4.97 -1.70
CA LEU A 81 4.89 -5.47 -1.57
C LEU A 81 4.78 -6.80 -2.32
N GLU A 82 4.22 -7.82 -1.68
CA GLU A 82 3.87 -9.07 -2.32
C GLU A 82 2.40 -9.04 -2.74
N VAL A 83 2.15 -9.36 -4.01
CA VAL A 83 0.80 -9.56 -4.53
C VAL A 83 0.62 -11.06 -4.74
N GLN A 84 -0.32 -11.67 -4.03
CA GLN A 84 -0.60 -13.10 -4.20
C GLN A 84 -1.52 -13.35 -5.41
N ALA A 85 -1.73 -14.62 -5.76
CA ALA A 85 -2.72 -14.97 -6.80
C ALA A 85 -4.12 -14.56 -6.34
N ASP A 86 -4.92 -13.99 -7.25
CA ASP A 86 -6.28 -13.47 -6.99
C ASP A 86 -6.35 -12.38 -5.90
N ASP A 87 -5.20 -11.77 -5.58
CA ASP A 87 -5.12 -10.74 -4.56
C ASP A 87 -5.66 -9.40 -5.07
N THR A 88 -6.34 -8.67 -4.19
CA THR A 88 -6.81 -7.31 -4.45
C THR A 88 -6.14 -6.40 -3.45
N LEU A 89 -5.52 -5.34 -3.96
CA LEU A 89 -4.91 -4.33 -3.12
C LEU A 89 -5.94 -3.26 -2.77
N TYR A 90 -5.95 -2.83 -1.51
CA TYR A 90 -6.88 -1.81 -1.01
C TYR A 90 -6.11 -0.59 -0.53
N PHE A 91 -6.65 0.59 -0.83
CA PHE A 91 -6.28 1.81 -0.14
C PHE A 91 -7.32 2.06 0.96
N LEU A 92 -6.85 2.15 2.19
CA LEU A 92 -7.68 2.31 3.39
C LEU A 92 -7.14 3.46 4.24
N ASP A 93 -8.03 4.16 4.92
CA ASP A 93 -7.65 4.98 6.07
C ASP A 93 -7.32 4.09 7.28
N HIS A 94 -6.70 4.69 8.29
CA HIS A 94 -6.27 3.97 9.49
C HIS A 94 -7.43 3.37 10.30
N ALA A 95 -8.57 4.04 10.37
CA ALA A 95 -9.71 3.60 11.18
C ALA A 95 -10.37 2.38 10.53
N THR A 96 -10.62 2.42 9.22
CA THR A 96 -11.12 1.25 8.48
C THR A 96 -10.11 0.10 8.51
N PHE A 97 -8.82 0.38 8.33
CA PHE A 97 -7.77 -0.64 8.46
C PHE A 97 -7.80 -1.32 9.83
N THR A 98 -7.89 -0.55 10.92
CA THR A 98 -7.96 -1.07 12.29
C THR A 98 -9.19 -1.95 12.50
N GLN A 99 -10.37 -1.51 12.05
CA GLN A 99 -11.62 -2.28 12.18
C GLN A 99 -11.54 -3.64 11.47
N ILE A 100 -10.92 -3.68 10.29
CA ILE A 100 -10.72 -4.91 9.53
C ILE A 100 -9.75 -5.84 10.27
N CYS A 101 -8.62 -5.33 10.73
CA CYS A 101 -7.58 -6.17 11.32
C CYS A 101 -8.02 -6.75 12.67
N ASP A 102 -8.58 -5.93 13.55
CA ASP A 102 -9.02 -6.34 14.88
C ASP A 102 -10.40 -7.02 14.84
N GLY A 103 -11.39 -6.38 14.22
CA GLY A 103 -12.77 -6.85 14.24
C GLY A 103 -13.06 -8.02 13.30
N LEU A 104 -12.32 -8.12 12.19
CA LEU A 104 -12.56 -9.11 11.13
C LEU A 104 -11.36 -10.03 10.87
N GLN A 105 -10.36 -10.03 11.75
CA GLN A 105 -9.16 -10.86 11.64
C GLN A 105 -8.46 -10.71 10.28
N GLY A 106 -8.41 -9.48 9.76
CA GLY A 106 -7.81 -9.15 8.47
C GLY A 106 -8.63 -9.55 7.25
N ASP A 107 -9.84 -10.11 7.40
CA ASP A 107 -10.68 -10.51 6.27
C ASP A 107 -11.48 -9.32 5.69
N ILE A 108 -10.82 -8.57 4.78
CA ILE A 108 -11.41 -7.39 4.12
C ILE A 108 -12.75 -7.69 3.45
N ASN A 109 -12.96 -8.92 2.95
CA ASN A 109 -14.22 -9.29 2.29
C ASN A 109 -15.44 -9.26 3.21
N GLN A 110 -15.23 -9.28 4.53
CA GLN A 110 -16.31 -9.19 5.51
C GLN A 110 -16.63 -7.75 5.90
N TYR A 111 -15.86 -6.78 5.40
CA TYR A 111 -16.08 -5.36 5.69
C TYR A 111 -17.14 -4.77 4.75
N GLU A 112 -18.12 -4.09 5.33
CA GLU A 112 -19.14 -3.34 4.59
C GLU A 112 -18.65 -1.91 4.37
N PHE A 113 -18.18 -1.61 3.16
CA PHE A 113 -17.76 -0.27 2.77
C PHE A 113 -18.96 0.65 2.61
N ASP A 114 -18.81 1.90 3.05
CA ASP A 114 -19.82 2.95 2.87
C ASP A 114 -19.37 3.89 1.75
N ASP A 115 -20.12 3.96 0.65
CA ASP A 115 -19.78 4.78 -0.52
C ASP A 115 -19.68 6.29 -0.22
N THR A 116 -20.18 6.76 0.92
CA THR A 116 -20.16 8.16 1.33
C THR A 116 -18.99 8.49 2.25
N TYR A 117 -18.70 7.62 3.22
CA TYR A 117 -17.72 7.91 4.29
C TYR A 117 -16.46 7.06 4.23
N SER A 118 -16.54 5.84 3.72
CA SER A 118 -15.42 4.90 3.61
C SER A 118 -15.49 4.13 2.28
N PRO A 119 -15.40 4.85 1.14
CA PRO A 119 -15.60 4.23 -0.17
C PRO A 119 -14.52 3.18 -0.43
N LYS A 120 -14.92 2.08 -1.07
CA LYS A 120 -13.99 1.02 -1.48
C LYS A 120 -13.06 1.53 -2.58
N VAL A 121 -11.78 1.70 -2.27
CA VAL A 121 -10.74 2.03 -3.25
C VAL A 121 -9.80 0.85 -3.43
N THR A 122 -9.76 0.31 -4.66
CA THR A 122 -8.98 -0.88 -4.98
C THR A 122 -8.05 -0.67 -6.16
N LEU A 123 -6.90 -1.33 -6.07
CA LEU A 123 -5.94 -1.45 -7.15
C LEU A 123 -6.00 -2.89 -7.68
N GLU A 124 -6.67 -3.04 -8.81
CA GLU A 124 -6.91 -4.32 -9.47
C GLU A 124 -5.90 -4.57 -10.62
N ASN A 125 -5.89 -5.81 -11.10
CA ASN A 125 -5.12 -6.25 -12.28
C ASN A 125 -3.59 -6.16 -12.13
N LEU A 126 -3.06 -6.26 -10.91
CA LEU A 126 -1.63 -6.54 -10.73
C LEU A 126 -1.39 -8.05 -10.83
N PRO A 127 -0.46 -8.51 -11.69
CA PRO A 127 0.00 -9.89 -11.66
C PRO A 127 0.58 -10.25 -10.29
N ALA A 128 0.40 -11.50 -9.88
CA ALA A 128 1.04 -12.01 -8.68
C ALA A 128 2.58 -11.90 -8.77
N GLY A 129 3.21 -11.62 -7.64
CA GLY A 129 4.65 -11.50 -7.50
C GLY A 129 5.07 -10.40 -6.55
N TRP A 130 6.38 -10.27 -6.39
CA TRP A 130 6.99 -9.22 -5.59
C TRP A 130 7.16 -7.94 -6.40
N TYR A 131 6.88 -6.81 -5.76
CA TYR A 131 7.04 -5.48 -6.33
C TYR A 131 7.92 -4.64 -5.43
N GLN A 132 8.82 -3.89 -6.05
CA GLN A 132 9.41 -2.71 -5.45
C GLN A 132 8.45 -1.55 -5.69
N VAL A 133 8.06 -0.87 -4.62
CA VAL A 133 7.16 0.29 -4.66
C VAL A 133 7.94 1.52 -4.22
N GLN A 134 8.19 2.45 -5.15
CA GLN A 134 8.71 3.76 -4.79
C GLN A 134 7.53 4.69 -4.49
N ALA A 135 7.56 5.34 -3.34
CA ALA A 135 6.52 6.28 -2.92
C ALA A 135 7.04 7.73 -3.01
N TYR A 136 6.21 8.60 -3.54
CA TYR A 136 6.47 10.03 -3.61
C TYR A 136 5.27 10.80 -3.07
N GLY A 137 5.50 11.94 -2.42
CA GLY A 137 4.46 12.79 -1.83
C GLY A 137 4.66 14.25 -2.19
N LYS A 138 3.55 14.97 -2.36
CA LYS A 138 3.55 16.42 -2.57
C LYS A 138 2.34 17.05 -1.86
N PRO A 139 2.54 17.87 -0.82
CA PRO A 139 1.44 18.63 -0.23
C PRO A 139 0.90 19.64 -1.25
N LEU A 140 -0.39 19.90 -1.19
CA LEU A 140 -1.09 20.88 -2.01
C LEU A 140 -1.63 21.99 -1.11
N ASP A 141 -1.35 23.23 -1.51
CA ASP A 141 -1.86 24.41 -0.81
C ASP A 141 -3.27 24.81 -1.26
N ASP A 142 -3.74 24.29 -2.41
CA ASP A 142 -5.00 24.67 -3.05
C ASP A 142 -5.93 23.47 -3.27
N PHE A 143 -6.90 23.32 -2.35
CA PHE A 143 -7.91 22.28 -2.41
C PHE A 143 -8.92 22.49 -3.55
N GLU A 144 -9.14 23.72 -4.01
CA GLU A 144 -10.25 24.04 -4.92
C GLU A 144 -10.10 23.38 -6.30
N GLU A 145 -8.87 23.22 -6.79
CA GLU A 145 -8.61 22.66 -8.13
C GLU A 145 -8.60 21.12 -8.14
N LYS A 146 -8.01 20.50 -7.12
CA LYS A 146 -7.76 19.05 -7.11
C LYS A 146 -8.62 18.24 -6.13
N GLN A 147 -9.31 18.92 -5.22
CA GLN A 147 -10.11 18.30 -4.16
C GLN A 147 -9.30 17.34 -3.27
N CYS A 148 -8.01 17.63 -3.07
CA CYS A 148 -7.12 16.88 -2.19
C CYS A 148 -6.05 17.82 -1.61
N TYR A 149 -5.52 17.45 -0.44
CA TYR A 149 -4.45 18.19 0.26
C TYR A 149 -3.07 17.55 0.06
N LEU A 150 -3.04 16.30 -0.39
CA LEU A 150 -1.82 15.54 -0.63
C LEU A 150 -1.92 14.78 -1.95
N GLU A 151 -0.92 14.93 -2.82
CA GLU A 151 -0.73 14.01 -3.94
C GLU A 151 0.32 12.97 -3.57
N MET A 152 -0.01 11.70 -3.82
CA MET A 152 0.92 10.59 -3.66
C MET A 152 1.07 9.83 -4.97
N ILE A 153 2.31 9.45 -5.28
CA ILE A 153 2.60 8.60 -6.43
C ILE A 153 3.25 7.31 -5.93
N PHE A 154 2.65 6.17 -6.25
CA PHE A 154 3.23 4.85 -6.06
C PHE A 154 3.70 4.28 -7.38
N SER A 155 5.01 4.13 -7.56
CA SER A 155 5.61 3.50 -8.73
C SER A 155 5.97 2.05 -8.45
N PHE A 156 5.24 1.13 -9.07
CA PHE A 156 5.46 -0.30 -8.92
C PHE A 156 6.37 -0.82 -10.03
N THR A 157 7.42 -1.51 -9.61
CA THR A 157 8.34 -2.24 -10.47
C THR A 157 8.35 -3.70 -10.03
N SER A 158 7.94 -4.61 -10.92
CA SER A 158 8.00 -6.05 -10.61
C SER A 158 9.44 -6.47 -10.37
N ILE A 159 9.67 -7.13 -9.25
CA ILE A 159 10.95 -7.77 -8.93
C ILE A 159 10.96 -9.10 -9.67
N THR A 160 11.51 -9.08 -10.88
CA THR A 160 11.75 -10.33 -11.61
C THR A 160 12.82 -11.10 -10.87
N GLN A 161 12.50 -12.27 -10.30
CA GLN A 161 13.52 -13.20 -9.84
C GLN A 161 14.38 -13.57 -11.06
N LYS A 162 15.55 -12.96 -11.18
CA LYS A 162 16.59 -13.48 -12.08
C LYS A 162 16.99 -14.85 -11.54
N GLU A 163 17.08 -15.79 -12.47
CA GLU A 163 17.48 -17.18 -12.29
C GLU A 163 18.51 -17.37 -11.17
N THR A 164 18.27 -18.40 -10.36
CA THR A 164 19.21 -18.95 -9.41
C THR A 164 20.59 -19.04 -10.06
N ILE A 165 21.53 -18.20 -9.63
CA ILE A 165 22.94 -18.40 -9.96
C ILE A 165 23.35 -19.59 -9.12
N GLU A 166 23.44 -20.77 -9.73
CA GLU A 166 24.19 -21.88 -9.15
C GLU A 166 25.64 -21.39 -8.98
N ILE A 167 26.02 -21.11 -7.74
CA ILE A 167 27.41 -20.87 -7.40
C ILE A 167 28.06 -22.25 -7.37
N ASP A 168 28.64 -22.67 -8.50
CA ASP A 168 29.51 -23.83 -8.55
C ASP A 168 30.65 -23.63 -7.54
N ASP A 169 30.84 -24.66 -6.71
CA ASP A 169 31.77 -24.71 -5.59
C ASP A 169 33.08 -23.93 -5.83
N VAL A 170 33.34 -22.96 -4.95
CA VAL A 170 34.65 -22.34 -4.85
C VAL A 170 35.62 -23.42 -4.35
N VAL A 171 36.38 -23.99 -5.28
CA VAL A 171 37.49 -24.89 -4.95
C VAL A 171 38.50 -24.08 -4.12
N ALA A 172 38.55 -24.38 -2.83
CA ALA A 172 39.58 -23.87 -1.93
C ALA A 172 40.96 -24.34 -2.43
N ILE A 173 41.87 -23.40 -2.67
CA ILE A 173 43.28 -23.64 -3.00
C ILE A 173 44.07 -23.80 -1.69
#